data_AF-A0ABD5LVG7-F1
#
_entry.id   AF-A0ABD5LVG7-F1
#
_cell.length_a   1.000
_cell.length_b   1.000
_cell.length_c   1.000
_cell.angle_alpha   90.00
_cell.angle_beta   90.00
_cell.angle_gamma   90.00
#
_symmetry.space_group_name_H-M   'P 1'
#
loop_
_entity.id
_entity.type
_entity.pdbx_description
1 polymer ?
#
loop_
_entity_poly.entity_id
_entity_poly.type
_entity_poly.pdbx_seq_one_letter_code
_entity_poly.pdbx_strand_id
1 'polypeptide(L)'
;MLADDDTTRTFVELAKEVRQNVASQCKNPHCLTTSTTITNDETGYYATKDPEPAPRITPNEIPTSANALLRLRFAYLTKEQRQSILASTAYPSNSLAGWAANKDDPNANWGLINLPKAYNGPTYFYNHFIVNQITNEFDFAEFGQLDEWKNDISGPGKLIKQGNGTLILSGNNHFAGVEVNQGHLLLTGENHYAKNSSINGGTLLLEGTLNTLLDVNKGALLLNGGSVDSQVNINNKGILSGKGKINKLAVYSGGIVSPGHSVGTINIDDTVIFNSGSNYHVEINSQGDSDKIISLGTATLNGGMVNVSLENSQNLLTKDDVQSLYNTKYTILTADHGVNGQFTDVNPNYLF
;
A
#
# COMPACT_ATOMS: atom_id res chain seq x y z
N MET A 1 9.65 4.80 -35.27
CA MET A 1 10.66 4.19 -36.16
C MET A 1 10.07 2.97 -36.85
N LEU A 2 9.29 3.15 -37.93
CA LEU A 2 8.91 2.06 -38.86
C LEU A 2 8.55 2.65 -40.24
N ALA A 3 9.21 3.74 -40.64
CA ALA A 3 8.86 4.45 -41.88
C ALA A 3 9.61 3.95 -43.12
N ASP A 4 10.41 2.88 -43.03
CA ASP A 4 11.29 2.50 -44.15
C ASP A 4 11.71 1.02 -44.11
N ASP A 5 10.74 0.10 -44.07
CA ASP A 5 11.02 -1.33 -44.28
C ASP A 5 10.66 -1.72 -45.72
N ASP A 6 11.68 -2.03 -46.53
CA ASP A 6 11.56 -2.57 -47.91
C ASP A 6 10.59 -3.76 -47.99
N THR A 7 10.48 -4.52 -46.90
CA THR A 7 9.53 -5.63 -46.76
C THR A 7 8.08 -5.12 -46.84
N THR A 8 7.78 -4.02 -46.15
CA THR A 8 6.45 -3.41 -46.15
C THR A 8 6.09 -2.93 -47.55
N ARG A 9 7.01 -2.24 -48.24
CA ARG A 9 6.79 -1.76 -49.62
C ARG A 9 6.48 -2.91 -50.58
N THR A 10 7.20 -4.03 -50.46
CA THR A 10 6.99 -5.23 -51.29
C THR A 10 5.59 -5.82 -51.11
N PHE A 11 5.09 -5.91 -49.86
CA PHE A 11 3.74 -6.41 -49.60
C PHE A 11 2.64 -5.46 -50.12
N VAL A 12 2.87 -4.14 -50.08
CA VAL A 12 1.94 -3.14 -50.65
C VAL A 12 1.84 -3.29 -52.17
N GLU A 13 2.98 -3.43 -52.85
CA GLU A 13 3.03 -3.61 -54.31
C GLU A 13 2.31 -4.90 -54.73
N LEU A 14 2.57 -6.01 -54.04
CA LEU A 14 1.89 -7.29 -54.32
C LEU A 14 0.36 -7.18 -54.14
N ALA A 15 -0.09 -6.52 -53.08
CA ALA A 15 -1.52 -6.32 -52.83
C ALA A 15 -2.20 -5.39 -53.85
N LYS A 16 -1.46 -4.47 -54.48
CA LYS A 16 -1.95 -3.66 -55.60
C LYS A 16 -2.10 -4.50 -56.87
N GLU A 17 -1.09 -5.28 -57.21
CA GLU A 17 -1.12 -6.14 -58.40
C GLU A 17 -2.27 -7.15 -58.34
N VAL A 18 -2.49 -7.80 -57.19
CA VAL A 18 -3.60 -8.75 -57.02
C VAL A 18 -4.95 -8.07 -57.23
N ARG A 19 -5.16 -6.87 -56.65
CA ARG A 19 -6.41 -6.12 -56.82
C ARG A 19 -6.64 -5.72 -58.28
N GLN A 20 -5.61 -5.24 -58.98
CA GLN A 20 -5.70 -4.90 -60.39
C GLN A 20 -5.99 -6.12 -61.26
N ASN A 21 -5.36 -7.26 -60.96
CA ASN A 21 -5.60 -8.50 -61.67
C ASN A 21 -7.05 -8.96 -61.51
N VAL A 22 -7.55 -9.03 -60.27
CA VAL A 22 -8.96 -9.38 -59.98
C VAL A 22 -9.94 -8.42 -60.65
N ALA A 23 -9.67 -7.11 -60.60
CA ALA A 23 -10.49 -6.11 -61.28
C ALA A 23 -10.51 -6.28 -62.81
N SER A 24 -9.37 -6.63 -63.42
CA SER A 24 -9.28 -6.86 -64.88
C SER A 24 -9.96 -8.16 -65.35
N GLN A 25 -10.06 -9.16 -64.47
CA GLN A 25 -10.69 -10.44 -64.78
C GLN A 25 -12.21 -10.44 -64.57
N CYS A 26 -12.74 -9.54 -63.75
CA CYS A 26 -14.18 -9.45 -63.50
C CYS A 26 -14.88 -8.58 -64.56
N LYS A 27 -15.36 -9.19 -65.65
CA LYS A 27 -16.02 -8.50 -66.80
C LYS A 27 -17.54 -8.68 -66.90
N ASN A 28 -18.20 -9.21 -65.87
CA ASN A 28 -19.65 -9.48 -65.86
C ASN A 28 -20.40 -8.40 -65.05
N PRO A 29 -21.64 -8.01 -65.41
CA PRO A 29 -22.47 -7.04 -64.67
C PRO A 29 -22.70 -7.29 -63.17
N HIS A 30 -22.31 -8.44 -62.61
CA HIS A 30 -22.39 -8.73 -61.16
C HIS A 30 -21.14 -8.32 -60.34
N CYS A 31 -20.12 -7.72 -60.95
CA CYS A 31 -18.94 -7.26 -60.23
C CYS A 31 -19.27 -6.00 -59.40
N LEU A 32 -18.93 -6.02 -58.10
CA LEU A 32 -19.04 -4.84 -57.23
C LEU A 32 -18.05 -3.77 -57.73
N THR A 33 -18.55 -2.62 -58.17
CA THR A 33 -17.69 -1.48 -58.55
C THR A 33 -17.45 -0.60 -57.32
N THR A 34 -16.19 -0.20 -57.12
CA THR A 34 -15.85 0.78 -56.09
C THR A 34 -16.17 2.17 -56.62
N SER A 35 -16.99 2.94 -55.91
CA SER A 35 -17.47 4.28 -56.35
C SER A 35 -16.35 5.33 -56.48
N THR A 36 -15.17 5.07 -55.94
CA THR A 36 -14.03 5.99 -55.95
C THR A 36 -12.77 5.30 -56.47
N THR A 37 -12.06 5.97 -57.38
CA THR A 37 -10.71 5.58 -57.76
C THR A 37 -9.82 5.79 -56.53
N ILE A 38 -9.37 4.69 -55.92
CA ILE A 38 -8.42 4.75 -54.80
C ILE A 38 -7.06 5.09 -55.42
N THR A 39 -6.67 6.36 -55.34
CA THR A 39 -5.39 6.87 -55.86
C THR A 39 -4.32 7.01 -54.79
N ASN A 40 -4.61 6.71 -53.52
CA ASN A 40 -3.61 6.75 -52.46
C ASN A 40 -2.92 5.39 -52.30
N ASP A 41 -1.61 5.46 -52.12
CA ASP A 41 -0.75 4.31 -51.80
C ASP A 41 -0.92 3.84 -50.34
N GLU A 42 -1.93 4.35 -49.65
CA GLU A 42 -2.17 4.06 -48.25
C GLU A 42 -2.83 2.68 -48.14
N THR A 43 -2.02 1.69 -47.76
CA THR A 43 -2.51 0.54 -47.00
C THR A 43 -3.45 1.08 -45.92
N GLY A 44 -4.71 0.66 -45.96
CA GLY A 44 -5.71 1.08 -44.99
C GLY A 44 -5.12 1.09 -43.57
N TYR A 45 -5.39 2.16 -42.84
CA TYR A 45 -4.93 2.37 -41.48
C TYR A 45 -5.20 1.13 -40.63
N TYR A 46 -4.18 0.30 -40.40
CA TYR A 46 -4.07 -0.45 -39.16
C TYR A 46 -3.51 0.53 -38.14
N ALA A 47 -4.34 1.49 -37.70
CA ALA A 47 -4.07 2.01 -36.37
C ALA A 47 -4.19 0.81 -35.44
N THR A 48 -3.17 0.56 -34.62
CA THR A 48 -3.43 -0.05 -33.33
C THR A 48 -4.54 0.81 -32.73
N LYS A 49 -5.75 0.27 -32.57
CA LYS A 49 -6.73 0.90 -31.70
C LYS A 49 -5.95 1.16 -30.42
N ASP A 50 -5.81 2.43 -30.02
CA ASP A 50 -5.22 2.72 -28.72
C ASP A 50 -5.89 1.76 -27.75
N PRO A 51 -5.13 1.01 -26.94
CA PRO A 51 -5.73 0.08 -26.01
C PRO A 51 -6.64 0.88 -25.10
N GLU A 52 -7.92 0.95 -25.46
CA GLU A 52 -8.94 1.48 -24.60
C GLU A 52 -8.85 0.58 -23.36
N PRO A 53 -8.61 1.15 -22.17
CA PRO A 53 -8.55 0.35 -20.97
C PRO A 53 -9.88 -0.39 -20.89
N ALA A 54 -9.80 -1.70 -21.10
CA ALA A 54 -10.97 -2.54 -21.14
C ALA A 54 -11.71 -2.35 -19.81
N PRO A 55 -13.02 -2.06 -19.85
CA PRO A 55 -13.75 -1.73 -18.64
C PRO A 55 -13.63 -2.91 -17.66
N ARG A 56 -13.21 -2.60 -16.43
CA ARG A 56 -13.09 -3.58 -15.36
C ARG A 56 -14.47 -4.17 -15.09
N ILE A 57 -14.51 -5.48 -14.86
CA ILE A 57 -15.72 -6.13 -14.35
C ILE A 57 -16.04 -5.57 -12.98
N THR A 58 -17.29 -5.21 -12.75
CA THR A 58 -17.80 -4.70 -11.48
C THR A 58 -18.42 -5.83 -10.65
N PRO A 59 -18.56 -5.68 -9.33
CA PRO A 59 -19.15 -6.73 -8.49
C PRO A 59 -20.54 -7.16 -8.94
N ASN A 60 -21.37 -6.24 -9.47
CA ASN A 60 -22.74 -6.53 -9.91
C ASN A 60 -22.79 -7.38 -11.19
N GLU A 61 -21.70 -7.45 -11.94
CA GLU A 61 -21.59 -8.28 -13.15
C GLU A 61 -21.14 -9.72 -12.80
N ILE A 62 -20.60 -9.95 -11.61
CA ILE A 62 -20.26 -11.31 -11.16
C ILE A 62 -21.53 -12.00 -10.66
N PRO A 63 -21.80 -13.26 -11.05
CA PRO A 63 -22.90 -14.04 -10.50
C PRO A 63 -22.82 -14.12 -8.97
N THR A 64 -23.92 -13.81 -8.28
CA THR A 64 -23.93 -13.75 -6.81
C THR A 64 -23.51 -15.08 -6.18
N SER A 65 -23.83 -16.23 -6.78
CA SER A 65 -23.40 -17.55 -6.29
C SER A 65 -21.89 -17.80 -6.39
N ALA A 66 -21.17 -17.10 -7.28
CA ALA A 66 -19.74 -17.31 -7.50
C ALA A 66 -18.89 -16.94 -6.28
N ASN A 67 -19.40 -16.11 -5.35
CA ASN A 67 -18.72 -15.81 -4.09
C ASN A 67 -18.32 -17.07 -3.28
N ALA A 68 -19.05 -18.18 -3.47
CA ALA A 68 -18.77 -19.45 -2.82
C ALA A 68 -17.39 -20.04 -3.20
N LEU A 69 -16.87 -19.69 -4.38
CA LEU A 69 -15.55 -20.15 -4.86
C LEU A 69 -14.40 -19.70 -3.94
N LEU A 70 -14.56 -18.59 -3.24
CA LEU A 70 -13.56 -18.03 -2.33
C LEU A 70 -13.91 -18.22 -0.85
N ARG A 71 -14.98 -18.97 -0.54
CA ARG A 71 -15.51 -19.05 0.84
C ARG A 71 -14.47 -19.58 1.84
N LEU A 72 -13.71 -20.61 1.46
CA LEU A 72 -12.70 -21.21 2.34
C LEU A 72 -11.38 -20.43 2.35
N ARG A 73 -11.08 -19.69 1.27
CA ARG A 73 -9.86 -18.87 1.17
C ARG A 73 -9.96 -17.57 1.96
N PHE A 74 -11.15 -16.97 1.97
CA PHE A 74 -11.44 -15.73 2.68
C PHE A 74 -12.67 -15.92 3.58
N ALA A 75 -12.57 -16.86 4.51
CA ALA A 75 -13.65 -17.22 5.43
C ALA A 75 -14.08 -16.06 6.34
N TYR A 76 -13.18 -15.12 6.60
CA TYR A 76 -13.40 -13.92 7.41
C TYR A 76 -14.08 -12.77 6.65
N LEU A 77 -14.29 -12.89 5.32
CA LEU A 77 -14.94 -11.87 4.49
C LEU A 77 -16.43 -12.14 4.26
N THR A 78 -17.18 -11.09 3.91
CA THR A 78 -18.59 -11.21 3.49
C THR A 78 -18.72 -11.80 2.07
N LYS A 79 -19.95 -12.18 1.68
CA LYS A 79 -20.22 -12.69 0.32
C LYS A 79 -19.92 -11.61 -0.73
N GLU A 80 -20.32 -10.37 -0.43
CA GLU A 80 -20.17 -9.20 -1.28
C GLU A 80 -18.69 -8.85 -1.48
N GLN A 81 -17.87 -8.97 -0.43
CA GLN A 81 -16.42 -8.78 -0.53
C GLN A 81 -15.73 -9.86 -1.34
N ARG A 82 -16.11 -11.13 -1.16
CA ARG A 82 -15.61 -12.22 -2.03
C ARG A 82 -16.00 -12.01 -3.49
N GLN A 83 -17.22 -11.55 -3.75
CA GLN A 83 -17.66 -11.18 -5.09
C GLN A 83 -16.87 -9.99 -5.65
N SER A 84 -16.54 -8.99 -4.82
CA SER A 84 -15.67 -7.88 -5.20
C SER A 84 -14.25 -8.32 -5.55
N ILE A 85 -13.69 -9.31 -4.84
CA ILE A 85 -12.38 -9.88 -5.18
C ILE A 85 -12.45 -10.56 -6.55
N LEU A 86 -13.47 -11.39 -6.79
CA LEU A 86 -13.69 -12.03 -8.09
C LEU A 86 -13.80 -11.01 -9.22
N ALA A 87 -14.56 -9.93 -9.03
CA ALA A 87 -14.71 -8.85 -10.01
C ALA A 87 -13.37 -8.13 -10.28
N SER A 88 -12.66 -7.73 -9.22
CA SER A 88 -11.40 -6.99 -9.38
C SER A 88 -10.31 -7.80 -10.10
N THR A 89 -10.31 -9.12 -9.90
CA THR A 89 -9.29 -10.01 -10.43
C THR A 89 -9.66 -10.63 -11.77
N ALA A 90 -10.92 -10.48 -12.19
CA ALA A 90 -11.40 -11.01 -13.45
C ALA A 90 -10.62 -10.44 -14.66
N TYR A 91 -10.54 -11.25 -15.71
CA TYR A 91 -10.15 -10.75 -17.01
C TYR A 91 -11.12 -9.64 -17.46
N PRO A 92 -10.64 -8.62 -18.19
CA PRO A 92 -11.52 -7.58 -18.68
C PRO A 92 -12.63 -8.12 -19.60
N SER A 93 -13.73 -7.39 -19.71
CA SER A 93 -14.94 -7.82 -20.46
C SER A 93 -14.69 -8.14 -21.94
N ASN A 94 -13.69 -7.53 -22.56
CA ASN A 94 -13.29 -7.80 -23.95
C ASN A 94 -12.16 -8.84 -24.08
N SER A 95 -11.82 -9.56 -23.01
CA SER A 95 -10.81 -10.61 -23.05
C SER A 95 -11.27 -11.79 -23.91
N LEU A 96 -10.34 -12.41 -24.64
CA LEU A 96 -10.57 -13.66 -25.37
C LEU A 96 -11.11 -14.79 -24.47
N ALA A 97 -10.82 -14.73 -23.16
CA ALA A 97 -11.36 -15.65 -22.17
C ALA A 97 -12.89 -15.59 -22.04
N GLY A 98 -13.48 -14.39 -22.22
CA GLY A 98 -14.94 -14.22 -22.24
C GLY A 98 -15.57 -14.86 -23.48
N TRP A 99 -14.95 -14.66 -24.65
CA TRP A 99 -15.45 -15.20 -25.93
C TRP A 99 -15.41 -16.73 -26.01
N ALA A 100 -14.48 -17.37 -25.30
CA ALA A 100 -14.36 -18.83 -25.27
C ALA A 100 -15.41 -19.52 -24.38
N ALA A 101 -15.98 -18.80 -23.41
CA ALA A 101 -16.81 -19.41 -22.36
C ALA A 101 -18.28 -19.59 -22.77
N ASN A 102 -18.83 -18.70 -23.59
CA ASN A 102 -20.16 -18.92 -24.16
C ASN A 102 -20.32 -18.16 -25.47
N LYS A 103 -20.43 -18.90 -26.58
CA LYS A 103 -20.64 -18.32 -27.93
C LYS A 103 -22.05 -17.73 -28.10
N ASP A 104 -23.01 -18.18 -27.29
CA ASP A 104 -24.43 -17.83 -27.38
C ASP A 104 -24.87 -16.82 -26.31
N ASP A 105 -24.05 -16.60 -25.28
CA ASP A 105 -24.24 -15.58 -24.24
C ASP A 105 -22.95 -14.74 -24.06
N PRO A 106 -22.78 -13.68 -24.85
CA PRO A 106 -21.62 -12.79 -24.75
C PRO A 106 -21.52 -12.03 -23.42
N ASN A 107 -22.52 -12.13 -22.53
CA ASN A 107 -22.51 -11.57 -21.17
C ASN A 107 -22.14 -12.60 -20.09
N ALA A 108 -21.74 -13.83 -20.47
CA ALA A 108 -21.35 -14.87 -19.53
C ALA A 108 -20.02 -14.55 -18.83
N ASN A 109 -20.09 -13.89 -17.68
CA ASN A 109 -18.91 -13.46 -16.91
C ASN A 109 -18.15 -14.61 -16.21
N TRP A 110 -18.62 -15.86 -16.30
CA TRP A 110 -17.93 -17.03 -15.77
C TRP A 110 -16.57 -17.28 -16.44
N GLY A 111 -16.44 -17.01 -17.74
CA GLY A 111 -15.17 -17.13 -18.48
C GLY A 111 -14.11 -16.10 -18.08
N LEU A 112 -14.53 -15.05 -17.38
CA LEU A 112 -13.67 -13.94 -16.99
C LEU A 112 -13.07 -14.14 -15.58
N ILE A 113 -13.62 -15.05 -14.76
CA ILE A 113 -13.13 -15.25 -13.40
C ILE A 113 -11.70 -15.80 -13.42
N ASN A 114 -10.79 -15.11 -12.73
CA ASN A 114 -9.40 -15.54 -12.58
C ASN A 114 -9.13 -15.98 -11.13
N LEU A 115 -9.50 -17.22 -10.80
CA LEU A 115 -9.33 -17.76 -9.44
C LEU A 115 -7.87 -17.78 -8.95
N PRO A 116 -6.86 -18.16 -9.76
CA PRO A 116 -5.47 -18.08 -9.33
C PRO A 116 -5.07 -16.66 -8.88
N LYS A 117 -5.50 -15.63 -9.61
CA LYS A 117 -5.25 -14.23 -9.22
C LYS A 117 -6.07 -13.82 -7.99
N ALA A 118 -7.35 -14.23 -7.93
CA ALA A 118 -8.24 -13.96 -6.79
C ALA A 118 -7.71 -14.55 -5.47
N TYR A 119 -7.04 -15.70 -5.52
CA TYR A 119 -6.46 -16.36 -4.35
C TYR A 119 -5.38 -15.49 -3.67
N ASN A 120 -4.72 -14.61 -4.43
CA ASN A 120 -3.72 -13.66 -3.94
C ASN A 120 -4.33 -12.37 -3.36
N GLY A 121 -5.66 -12.26 -3.27
CA GLY A 121 -6.37 -11.08 -2.75
C GLY A 121 -6.97 -10.20 -3.85
N PRO A 122 -7.61 -9.07 -3.48
CA PRO A 122 -8.17 -8.13 -4.45
C PRO A 122 -7.06 -7.43 -5.26
N THR A 123 -7.42 -6.83 -6.39
CA THR A 123 -6.55 -5.90 -7.15
C THR A 123 -7.14 -4.49 -7.21
N TYR A 124 -8.39 -4.34 -6.78
CA TYR A 124 -9.14 -3.09 -6.87
C TYR A 124 -10.20 -2.98 -5.76
N PHE A 125 -10.23 -1.86 -5.05
CA PHE A 125 -11.28 -1.51 -4.10
C PHE A 125 -12.29 -0.56 -4.73
N TYR A 126 -13.43 -1.09 -5.18
CA TYR A 126 -14.54 -0.29 -5.71
C TYR A 126 -15.17 0.61 -4.64
N ASN A 127 -15.19 0.15 -3.39
CA ASN A 127 -15.71 0.83 -2.21
C ASN A 127 -14.77 0.56 -1.03
N HIS A 128 -15.06 1.17 0.13
CA HIS A 128 -14.35 0.82 1.37
C HIS A 128 -14.42 -0.69 1.63
N PHE A 129 -13.28 -1.29 1.97
CA PHE A 129 -13.13 -2.73 2.14
C PHE A 129 -12.85 -3.04 3.62
N ILE A 130 -13.80 -3.67 4.31
CA ILE A 130 -13.71 -3.94 5.74
C ILE A 130 -13.14 -5.33 6.00
N VAL A 131 -11.90 -5.43 6.44
CA VAL A 131 -11.30 -6.72 6.82
C VAL A 131 -11.52 -6.98 8.29
N ASN A 132 -12.49 -7.84 8.62
CA ASN A 132 -12.72 -8.32 9.98
C ASN A 132 -12.06 -9.69 10.18
N GLN A 133 -10.77 -9.71 10.47
CA GLN A 133 -10.00 -10.95 10.60
C GLN A 133 -10.29 -11.67 11.92
N ILE A 134 -11.22 -12.63 11.83
CA ILE A 134 -11.63 -13.54 12.90
C ILE A 134 -11.64 -14.97 12.36
N THR A 135 -11.32 -15.95 13.21
CA THR A 135 -11.46 -17.37 12.88
C THR A 135 -12.91 -17.84 13.01
N ASN A 136 -13.30 -18.83 12.22
CA ASN A 136 -14.60 -19.48 12.30
C ASN A 136 -14.51 -20.93 11.80
N GLU A 137 -15.62 -21.66 11.84
CA GLU A 137 -15.69 -23.07 11.43
C GLU A 137 -15.32 -23.35 9.96
N PHE A 138 -15.30 -22.33 9.10
CA PHE A 138 -14.91 -22.43 7.69
C PHE A 138 -13.45 -22.02 7.43
N ASP A 139 -12.71 -21.61 8.48
CA ASP A 139 -11.33 -21.12 8.39
C ASP A 139 -10.30 -22.20 8.72
N PHE A 140 -10.30 -23.30 7.97
CA PHE A 140 -9.42 -24.46 8.20
C PHE A 140 -7.92 -24.14 8.07
N ALA A 141 -7.58 -23.08 7.34
CA ALA A 141 -6.20 -22.63 7.11
C ALA A 141 -5.82 -21.42 7.97
N GLU A 142 -6.70 -21.02 8.91
CA GLU A 142 -6.47 -19.94 9.88
C GLU A 142 -6.13 -18.58 9.24
N PHE A 143 -6.67 -18.30 8.05
CA PHE A 143 -6.50 -17.01 7.38
C PHE A 143 -7.12 -15.84 8.16
N GLY A 144 -8.07 -16.13 9.05
CA GLY A 144 -8.59 -15.18 10.03
C GLY A 144 -7.56 -14.76 11.08
N GLN A 145 -6.51 -15.56 11.33
CA GLN A 145 -5.39 -15.18 12.21
C GLN A 145 -4.28 -14.48 11.44
N LEU A 146 -3.88 -15.01 10.28
CA LEU A 146 -2.82 -14.45 9.44
C LEU A 146 -3.16 -14.68 7.97
N ASP A 147 -3.19 -13.60 7.18
CA ASP A 147 -3.38 -13.69 5.73
C ASP A 147 -2.46 -12.71 5.02
N GLU A 148 -2.08 -13.06 3.79
CA GLU A 148 -1.26 -12.23 2.91
C GLU A 148 -1.99 -12.00 1.59
N TRP A 149 -2.11 -10.72 1.22
CA TRP A 149 -2.57 -10.29 -0.09
C TRP A 149 -1.37 -9.80 -0.90
N LYS A 150 -1.11 -10.49 -2.01
CA LYS A 150 0.09 -10.35 -2.83
C LYS A 150 -0.11 -9.50 -4.08
N ASN A 151 -1.35 -9.24 -4.45
CA ASN A 151 -1.66 -8.42 -5.61
C ASN A 151 -1.41 -6.94 -5.32
N ASP A 152 -1.04 -6.19 -6.35
CA ASP A 152 -1.11 -4.72 -6.33
C ASP A 152 -2.58 -4.29 -6.27
N ILE A 153 -2.92 -3.48 -5.27
CA ILE A 153 -4.29 -3.02 -5.05
C ILE A 153 -4.40 -1.54 -5.41
N SER A 154 -5.41 -1.18 -6.20
CA SER A 154 -5.73 0.21 -6.54
C SER A 154 -7.19 0.56 -6.24
N GLY A 155 -7.57 1.81 -6.41
CA GLY A 155 -8.99 2.22 -6.44
C GLY A 155 -9.40 3.19 -5.34
N PRO A 156 -10.65 3.69 -5.40
CA PRO A 156 -11.11 4.79 -4.54
C PRO A 156 -11.46 4.35 -3.11
N GLY A 157 -11.50 3.05 -2.83
CA GLY A 157 -11.83 2.52 -1.50
C GLY A 157 -10.68 2.61 -0.51
N LYS A 158 -11.02 2.85 0.77
CA LYS A 158 -10.11 2.61 1.90
C LYS A 158 -10.13 1.15 2.33
N LEU A 159 -9.02 0.67 2.89
CA LEU A 159 -8.99 -0.58 3.66
C LEU A 159 -9.26 -0.27 5.14
N ILE A 160 -10.28 -0.88 5.72
CA ILE A 160 -10.60 -0.77 7.15
C ILE A 160 -10.25 -2.09 7.82
N LYS A 161 -9.15 -2.10 8.58
CA LYS A 161 -8.65 -3.29 9.28
C LYS A 161 -9.23 -3.37 10.69
N GLN A 162 -9.93 -4.46 10.97
CA GLN A 162 -10.48 -4.82 12.27
C GLN A 162 -10.33 -6.33 12.53
N GLY A 163 -10.77 -6.79 13.70
CA GLY A 163 -10.48 -8.14 14.17
C GLY A 163 -9.02 -8.33 14.58
N ASN A 164 -8.76 -9.37 15.38
CA ASN A 164 -7.48 -9.53 16.08
C ASN A 164 -6.35 -10.06 15.18
N GLY A 165 -6.66 -10.63 14.02
CA GLY A 165 -5.66 -11.20 13.12
C GLY A 165 -4.74 -10.16 12.46
N THR A 166 -3.79 -10.68 11.70
CA THR A 166 -2.77 -9.95 10.95
C THR A 166 -3.05 -10.05 9.45
N LEU A 167 -3.13 -8.91 8.79
CA LEU A 167 -3.18 -8.84 7.33
C LEU A 167 -1.85 -8.30 6.82
N ILE A 168 -1.22 -9.01 5.89
CA ILE A 168 -0.03 -8.57 5.18
C ILE A 168 -0.45 -8.09 3.78
N LEU A 169 -0.04 -6.87 3.41
CA LEU A 169 -0.11 -6.38 2.04
C LEU A 169 1.31 -6.36 1.46
N SER A 170 1.58 -7.28 0.52
CA SER A 170 2.90 -7.41 -0.09
C SER A 170 3.03 -6.88 -1.51
N GLY A 171 1.91 -6.54 -2.15
CA GLY A 171 1.91 -5.81 -3.43
C GLY A 171 2.20 -4.31 -3.28
N ASN A 172 2.34 -3.63 -4.42
CA ASN A 172 2.52 -2.19 -4.53
C ASN A 172 1.16 -1.50 -4.69
N ASN A 173 0.74 -0.74 -3.68
CA ASN A 173 -0.65 -0.34 -3.51
C ASN A 173 -0.89 1.16 -3.75
N HIS A 174 -1.96 1.45 -4.48
CA HIS A 174 -2.38 2.78 -4.91
C HIS A 174 -3.89 2.99 -4.72
N PHE A 175 -4.38 2.81 -3.49
CA PHE A 175 -5.79 3.01 -3.13
C PHE A 175 -5.98 4.19 -2.17
N ALA A 176 -7.19 4.42 -1.66
CA ALA A 176 -7.49 5.66 -0.94
C ALA A 176 -6.81 5.82 0.43
N GLY A 177 -6.37 4.75 1.09
CA GLY A 177 -5.76 4.80 2.42
C GLY A 177 -6.25 3.72 3.36
N VAL A 178 -5.62 3.62 4.53
CA VAL A 178 -5.92 2.59 5.53
C VAL A 178 -6.48 3.19 6.82
N GLU A 179 -7.38 2.44 7.46
CA GLU A 179 -7.84 2.69 8.83
C GLU A 179 -7.62 1.43 9.66
N VAL A 180 -6.65 1.47 10.57
CA VAL A 180 -6.27 0.32 11.39
C VAL A 180 -6.93 0.43 12.76
N ASN A 181 -8.11 -0.17 12.89
CA ASN A 181 -8.93 -0.10 14.09
C ASN A 181 -8.55 -1.18 15.11
N GLN A 182 -8.21 -2.40 14.65
CA GLN A 182 -7.84 -3.53 15.52
C GLN A 182 -6.89 -4.51 14.80
N GLY A 183 -6.19 -5.33 15.59
CA GLY A 183 -5.23 -6.33 15.10
C GLY A 183 -4.02 -5.67 14.43
N HIS A 184 -3.42 -6.38 13.48
CA HIS A 184 -2.20 -5.93 12.81
C HIS A 184 -2.39 -5.78 11.31
N LEU A 185 -1.85 -4.71 10.75
CA LEU A 185 -1.64 -4.54 9.31
C LEU A 185 -0.13 -4.46 9.09
N LEU A 186 0.42 -5.34 8.26
CA LEU A 186 1.82 -5.29 7.85
C LEU A 186 1.90 -4.85 6.39
N LEU A 187 2.70 -3.81 6.12
CA LEU A 187 2.98 -3.31 4.78
C LEU A 187 4.43 -3.63 4.41
N THR A 188 4.64 -4.45 3.38
CA THR A 188 5.99 -4.82 2.90
C THR A 188 6.32 -4.25 1.52
N GLY A 189 5.30 -3.93 0.70
CA GLY A 189 5.48 -3.30 -0.62
C GLY A 189 5.55 -1.77 -0.59
N GLU A 190 5.49 -1.15 -1.77
CA GLU A 190 5.39 0.30 -1.91
C GLU A 190 3.93 0.75 -1.81
N ASN A 191 3.62 1.71 -0.93
CA ASN A 191 2.23 2.14 -0.68
C ASN A 191 2.10 3.64 -0.90
N HIS A 192 1.32 4.05 -1.90
CA HIS A 192 1.01 5.45 -2.15
C HIS A 192 -0.49 5.67 -2.09
N TYR A 193 -0.96 6.28 -1.00
CA TYR A 193 -2.39 6.40 -0.76
C TYR A 193 -2.92 7.79 -1.07
N ALA A 194 -4.07 7.85 -1.74
CA ALA A 194 -4.64 9.10 -2.23
C ALA A 194 -5.25 9.99 -1.12
N LYS A 195 -5.51 9.44 0.06
CA LYS A 195 -6.02 10.16 1.24
C LYS A 195 -5.24 9.75 2.49
N ASN A 196 -5.41 10.54 3.54
CA ASN A 196 -4.81 10.29 4.84
C ASN A 196 -5.22 8.92 5.40
N SER A 197 -4.28 8.30 6.10
CA SER A 197 -4.46 7.04 6.80
C SER A 197 -4.43 7.24 8.31
N SER A 198 -5.02 6.30 9.05
CA SER A 198 -5.13 6.41 10.51
C SER A 198 -4.96 5.08 11.22
N ILE A 199 -4.40 5.11 12.42
CA ILE A 199 -4.29 3.97 13.33
C ILE A 199 -5.10 4.29 14.58
N ASN A 200 -6.27 3.69 14.73
CA ASN A 200 -7.25 4.06 15.76
C ASN A 200 -7.24 3.15 16.98
N GLY A 201 -6.54 2.01 16.91
CA GLY A 201 -6.43 1.07 18.02
C GLY A 201 -5.66 -0.22 17.71
N GLY A 202 -5.44 -0.54 16.44
CA GLY A 202 -4.56 -1.64 16.05
C GLY A 202 -3.10 -1.20 15.89
N THR A 203 -2.33 -2.04 15.21
CA THR A 203 -0.91 -1.81 14.93
C THR A 203 -0.66 -1.82 13.43
N LEU A 204 0.05 -0.82 12.93
CA LEU A 204 0.65 -0.83 11.60
C LEU A 204 2.13 -1.18 11.73
N LEU A 205 2.52 -2.33 11.20
CA LEU A 205 3.93 -2.73 11.05
C LEU A 205 4.40 -2.30 9.65
N LEU A 206 5.53 -1.60 9.57
CA LEU A 206 6.03 -1.06 8.31
C LEU A 206 7.44 -1.56 8.00
N GLU A 207 7.54 -2.39 6.97
CA GLU A 207 8.79 -2.90 6.39
C GLU A 207 9.07 -2.28 5.01
N GLY A 208 8.01 -1.94 4.27
CA GLY A 208 8.09 -1.24 2.98
C GLY A 208 8.02 0.28 3.09
N THR A 209 7.47 0.93 2.07
CA THR A 209 7.30 2.39 2.03
C THR A 209 5.83 2.79 2.15
N LEU A 210 5.58 3.94 2.78
CA LEU A 210 4.26 4.54 2.91
C LEU A 210 4.30 6.03 2.57
N ASN A 211 3.65 6.42 1.48
CA ASN A 211 3.49 7.80 1.05
C ASN A 211 2.03 8.24 1.25
N THR A 212 1.75 8.72 2.45
CA THR A 212 0.51 9.43 2.83
C THR A 212 0.68 10.02 4.22
N LEU A 213 -0.07 11.07 4.54
CA LEU A 213 -0.15 11.55 5.92
C LEU A 213 -0.78 10.46 6.79
N LEU A 214 -0.11 10.16 7.91
CA LEU A 214 -0.52 9.11 8.85
C LEU A 214 -0.80 9.69 10.24
N ASP A 215 -2.04 9.55 10.70
CA ASP A 215 -2.44 9.89 12.06
C ASP A 215 -2.42 8.63 12.96
N VAL A 216 -1.54 8.60 13.95
CA VAL A 216 -1.47 7.53 14.95
C VAL A 216 -2.25 7.98 16.18
N ASN A 217 -3.46 7.45 16.35
CA ASN A 217 -4.40 7.85 17.40
C ASN A 217 -4.23 7.04 18.68
N LYS A 218 -4.94 5.93 18.86
CA LYS A 218 -4.82 5.07 20.06
C LYS A 218 -4.15 3.73 19.76
N GLY A 219 -3.52 3.63 18.59
CA GLY A 219 -2.80 2.44 18.16
C GLY A 219 -1.29 2.70 18.05
N ALA A 220 -0.60 1.80 17.38
CA ALA A 220 0.85 1.86 17.22
C ALA A 220 1.28 1.83 15.75
N LEU A 221 2.22 2.70 15.40
CA LEU A 221 3.08 2.55 14.23
C LEU A 221 4.40 1.91 14.71
N LEU A 222 4.75 0.78 14.14
CA LEU A 222 6.00 0.08 14.42
C LEU A 222 6.82 -0.02 13.13
N LEU A 223 7.93 0.71 13.10
CA LEU A 223 8.86 0.73 11.98
C LEU A 223 9.84 -0.45 12.11
N ASN A 224 9.90 -1.30 11.08
CA ASN A 224 10.88 -2.39 10.98
C ASN A 224 11.76 -2.20 9.73
N GLY A 225 12.47 -1.08 9.69
CA GLY A 225 13.32 -0.68 8.55
C GLY A 225 12.59 0.06 7.43
N GLY A 226 11.26 0.13 7.47
CA GLY A 226 10.45 0.84 6.47
C GLY A 226 10.52 2.38 6.58
N SER A 227 9.93 3.04 5.58
CA SER A 227 9.88 4.52 5.51
C SER A 227 8.46 5.07 5.37
N VAL A 228 8.18 6.18 6.05
CA VAL A 228 7.01 7.02 5.77
C VAL A 228 7.46 8.30 5.08
N ASP A 229 7.23 8.40 3.77
CA ASP A 229 7.68 9.53 2.94
C ASP A 229 6.69 10.71 3.01
N SER A 230 6.11 10.94 4.18
CA SER A 230 5.13 11.98 4.47
C SER A 230 5.12 12.34 5.96
N GLN A 231 4.15 13.15 6.39
CA GLN A 231 4.01 13.53 7.79
C GLN A 231 3.35 12.42 8.62
N VAL A 232 3.95 12.11 9.77
CA VAL A 232 3.38 11.26 10.81
C VAL A 232 3.01 12.13 12.02
N ASN A 233 1.75 12.01 12.45
CA ASN A 233 1.22 12.66 13.65
C ASN A 233 1.00 11.61 14.73
N ILE A 234 1.68 11.76 15.87
CA ILE A 234 1.47 10.90 17.04
C ILE A 234 0.53 11.64 18.00
N ASN A 235 -0.74 11.25 17.97
CA ASN A 235 -1.80 11.86 18.76
C ASN A 235 -1.89 11.22 20.15
N ASN A 236 -2.84 11.66 20.96
CA ASN A 236 -3.01 11.17 22.34
C ASN A 236 -3.19 9.65 22.41
N LYS A 237 -2.28 8.98 23.13
CA LYS A 237 -2.13 7.52 23.25
C LYS A 237 -1.60 6.81 22.00
N GLY A 238 -1.13 7.58 21.03
CA GLY A 238 -0.49 7.05 19.83
C GLY A 238 0.94 6.68 20.15
N ILE A 239 1.41 5.58 19.57
CA ILE A 239 2.76 5.09 19.80
C ILE A 239 3.49 5.00 18.46
N LEU A 240 4.66 5.61 18.38
CA LEU A 240 5.66 5.33 17.35
C LEU A 240 6.80 4.56 17.99
N SER A 241 7.17 3.42 17.42
CA SER A 241 8.32 2.65 17.88
C SER A 241 9.07 1.96 16.74
N GLY A 242 10.21 1.35 17.07
CA GLY A 242 11.07 0.64 16.13
C GLY A 242 12.08 1.53 15.41
N LYS A 243 12.62 1.01 14.31
CA LYS A 243 13.69 1.64 13.53
C LYS A 243 13.21 1.91 12.11
N GLY A 244 13.52 3.08 11.58
CA GLY A 244 13.10 3.42 10.21
C GLY A 244 13.28 4.89 9.90
N LYS A 245 12.55 5.33 8.88
CA LYS A 245 12.63 6.70 8.35
C LYS A 245 11.24 7.34 8.30
N ILE A 246 11.15 8.61 8.64
CA ILE A 246 9.93 9.40 8.48
C ILE A 246 10.33 10.74 7.84
N ASN A 247 9.52 11.26 6.92
CA ASN A 247 9.82 12.57 6.35
C ASN A 247 9.67 13.68 7.41
N LYS A 248 8.48 13.79 8.02
CA LYS A 248 8.20 14.77 9.08
C LYS A 248 7.45 14.13 10.25
N LEU A 249 7.86 14.45 11.47
CA LEU A 249 7.26 13.91 12.69
C LEU A 249 6.70 15.02 13.58
N ALA A 250 5.43 14.91 13.98
CA ALA A 250 4.83 15.74 15.00
C ALA A 250 4.27 14.88 16.12
N VAL A 251 4.70 15.14 17.36
CA VAL A 251 4.25 14.44 18.56
C VAL A 251 3.38 15.39 19.38
N TYR A 252 2.11 15.03 19.55
CA TYR A 252 1.13 15.83 20.29
C TYR A 252 1.02 15.38 21.75
N SER A 253 0.27 16.12 22.55
CA SER A 253 0.03 15.81 23.96
C SER A 253 -0.50 14.38 24.13
N GLY A 254 0.17 13.60 24.99
CA GLY A 254 -0.13 12.19 25.23
C GLY A 254 0.38 11.21 24.17
N GLY A 255 1.00 11.70 23.09
CA GLY A 255 1.71 10.87 22.12
C GLY A 255 3.04 10.36 22.67
N ILE A 256 3.46 9.18 22.21
CA ILE A 256 4.67 8.49 22.67
C ILE A 256 5.54 8.15 21.46
N VAL A 257 6.82 8.49 21.52
CA VAL A 257 7.84 8.04 20.57
C VAL A 257 8.90 7.25 21.34
N SER A 258 9.20 6.04 20.90
CA SER A 258 10.19 5.13 21.50
C SER A 258 11.00 4.44 20.39
N PRO A 259 12.07 5.07 19.87
CA PRO A 259 12.93 4.46 18.87
C PRO A 259 13.41 3.07 19.29
N GLY A 260 13.61 2.19 18.31
CA GLY A 260 14.23 0.89 18.53
C GLY A 260 13.35 -0.25 19.07
N HIS A 261 14.03 -1.38 19.28
CA HIS A 261 13.67 -2.54 20.09
C HIS A 261 15.00 -2.89 20.76
N SER A 262 15.27 -2.34 21.96
CA SER A 262 16.63 -1.99 22.42
C SER A 262 17.15 -0.73 21.71
N VAL A 263 18.39 -0.33 22.00
CA VAL A 263 19.01 0.90 21.47
C VAL A 263 18.89 0.97 19.93
N GLY A 264 18.09 1.93 19.44
CA GLY A 264 17.77 2.08 18.04
C GLY A 264 17.62 3.53 17.58
N THR A 265 17.47 3.72 16.27
CA THR A 265 17.40 5.04 15.66
C THR A 265 16.20 5.19 14.73
N ILE A 266 15.49 6.31 14.88
CA ILE A 266 14.52 6.80 13.89
C ILE A 266 15.13 8.01 13.19
N ASN A 267 15.17 7.97 11.85
CA ASN A 267 15.67 9.05 11.02
C ASN A 267 14.51 9.92 10.54
N ILE A 268 14.67 11.24 10.63
CA ILE A 268 13.71 12.25 10.19
C ILE A 268 14.35 13.07 9.07
N ASP A 269 13.76 13.08 7.87
CA ASP A 269 14.36 13.80 6.72
C ASP A 269 14.20 15.31 6.80
N ASP A 270 13.10 15.77 7.38
CA ASP A 270 12.82 17.17 7.59
C ASP A 270 12.77 17.44 9.09
N THR A 271 11.59 17.76 9.61
CA THR A 271 11.45 18.37 10.92
C THR A 271 10.81 17.40 11.91
N VAL A 272 11.34 17.38 13.15
CA VAL A 272 10.70 16.75 14.30
C VAL A 272 10.17 17.81 15.26
N ILE A 273 8.91 17.65 15.68
CA ILE A 273 8.25 18.56 16.63
C ILE A 273 7.74 17.76 17.82
N PHE A 274 8.21 18.11 19.02
CA PHE A 274 7.61 17.66 20.27
C PHE A 274 6.79 18.80 20.88
N ASN A 275 5.48 18.58 21.02
CA ASN A 275 4.58 19.54 21.65
C ASN A 275 4.48 19.30 23.15
N SER A 276 4.09 20.33 23.92
CA SER A 276 3.84 20.18 25.36
C SER A 276 2.93 18.98 25.66
N GLY A 277 3.34 18.16 26.63
CA GLY A 277 2.64 16.94 27.03
C GLY A 277 2.96 15.69 26.19
N SER A 278 3.83 15.77 25.18
CA SER A 278 4.36 14.60 24.48
C SER A 278 5.35 13.81 25.34
N ASN A 279 5.55 12.53 25.04
CA ASN A 279 6.49 11.66 25.73
C ASN A 279 7.54 11.11 24.76
N TYR A 280 8.81 11.24 25.11
CA TYR A 280 9.93 10.67 24.39
C TYR A 280 10.60 9.60 25.26
N HIS A 281 10.46 8.33 24.87
CA HIS A 281 11.02 7.20 25.61
C HIS A 281 12.38 6.83 25.02
N VAL A 282 13.37 6.67 25.89
CA VAL A 282 14.77 6.44 25.53
C VAL A 282 15.32 5.29 26.37
N GLU A 283 15.71 4.21 25.71
CA GLU A 283 16.56 3.17 26.28
C GLU A 283 18.04 3.59 26.24
N ILE A 284 18.80 3.31 27.30
CA ILE A 284 20.25 3.57 27.38
C ILE A 284 21.00 2.34 27.91
N ASN A 285 22.29 2.23 27.57
CA ASN A 285 23.17 1.17 28.09
C ASN A 285 24.43 1.73 28.77
N SER A 286 25.22 0.86 29.42
CA SER A 286 26.44 1.25 30.14
C SER A 286 27.62 1.57 29.21
N GLN A 287 27.50 1.30 27.91
CA GLN A 287 28.49 1.60 26.88
C GLN A 287 28.36 3.03 26.34
N GLY A 288 27.31 3.76 26.74
CA GLY A 288 27.05 5.13 26.27
C GLY A 288 26.13 5.20 25.06
N ASP A 289 25.56 4.08 24.62
CA ASP A 289 24.58 4.07 23.55
C ASP A 289 23.19 4.41 24.11
N SER A 290 22.37 5.04 23.26
CA SER A 290 20.99 5.39 23.58
C SER A 290 20.12 5.28 22.35
N ASP A 291 18.82 5.08 22.58
CA ASP A 291 17.82 5.41 21.57
C ASP A 291 17.99 6.83 21.08
N LYS A 292 17.76 7.01 19.77
CA LYS A 292 18.05 8.27 19.12
C LYS A 292 17.05 8.65 18.04
N ILE A 293 16.74 9.94 17.97
CA ILE A 293 16.14 10.56 16.78
C ILE A 293 17.22 11.39 16.08
N ILE A 294 17.39 11.18 14.78
CA ILE A 294 18.29 11.97 13.94
C ILE A 294 17.46 12.75 12.92
N SER A 295 17.39 14.07 13.06
CA SER A 295 16.76 14.96 12.07
C SER A 295 17.80 15.53 11.11
N LEU A 296 17.57 15.37 9.80
CA LEU A 296 18.31 16.12 8.77
C LEU A 296 17.79 17.56 8.63
N GLY A 297 16.62 17.85 9.21
CA GLY A 297 16.07 19.20 9.35
C GLY A 297 16.26 19.80 10.74
N THR A 298 15.22 20.49 11.21
CA THR A 298 15.19 21.11 12.55
C THR A 298 14.51 20.21 13.58
N ALA A 299 14.86 20.38 14.86
CA ALA A 299 14.06 19.86 15.96
C ALA A 299 13.43 21.00 16.75
N THR A 300 12.10 21.01 16.87
CA THR A 300 11.37 22.00 17.67
C THR A 300 10.80 21.33 18.92
N LEU A 301 11.27 21.76 20.08
CA LEU A 301 10.92 21.20 21.39
C LEU A 301 10.11 22.24 22.18
N ASN A 302 8.78 22.18 22.07
CA ASN A 302 7.86 23.06 22.78
C ASN A 302 7.55 22.57 24.22
N GLY A 303 8.33 21.60 24.72
CA GLY A 303 8.13 20.89 25.98
C GLY A 303 8.06 19.39 25.79
N GLY A 304 7.40 18.71 26.74
CA GLY A 304 7.30 17.24 26.77
C GLY A 304 8.22 16.61 27.79
N MET A 305 8.05 15.31 28.02
CA MET A 305 8.79 14.55 29.02
C MET A 305 9.69 13.50 28.34
N VAL A 306 10.95 13.46 28.75
CA VAL A 306 11.86 12.37 28.39
C VAL A 306 11.74 11.29 29.46
N ASN A 307 11.40 10.06 29.08
CA ASN A 307 11.36 8.91 29.99
C ASN A 307 12.54 7.99 29.65
N VAL A 308 13.36 7.66 30.65
CA VAL A 308 14.61 6.92 30.45
C VAL A 308 14.55 5.58 31.17
N SER A 309 14.90 4.51 30.46
CA SER A 309 15.03 3.15 30.96
C SER A 309 16.38 2.54 30.56
N LEU A 310 16.80 1.49 31.26
CA LEU A 310 17.91 0.67 30.77
C LEU A 310 17.45 -0.13 29.54
N GLU A 311 18.38 -0.40 28.64
CA GLU A 311 18.19 -1.33 27.53
C GLU A 311 17.62 -2.66 28.04
N ASN A 312 16.55 -3.14 27.39
CA ASN A 312 15.83 -4.37 27.74
C ASN A 312 15.09 -4.32 29.09
N SER A 313 14.96 -3.14 29.70
CA SER A 313 14.13 -2.92 30.88
C SER A 313 12.81 -2.26 30.50
N GLN A 314 11.71 -2.80 31.03
CA GLN A 314 10.40 -2.17 30.94
C GLN A 314 10.20 -1.08 32.01
N ASN A 315 11.11 -1.00 32.98
CA ASN A 315 11.07 -0.04 34.08
C ASN A 315 12.02 1.13 33.81
N LEU A 316 11.61 2.31 34.26
CA LEU A 316 12.47 3.49 34.35
C LEU A 316 13.70 3.21 35.22
N LEU A 317 14.76 3.99 35.00
CA LEU A 317 15.98 3.86 35.80
C LEU A 317 15.69 3.95 37.31
N THR A 318 16.33 3.07 38.07
CA THR A 318 16.38 3.18 39.53
C THR A 318 17.53 4.09 39.96
N LYS A 319 17.57 4.51 41.24
CA LYS A 319 18.69 5.30 41.76
C LYS A 319 20.03 4.58 41.65
N ASP A 320 20.02 3.25 41.82
CA ASP A 320 21.23 2.42 41.72
C ASP A 320 21.72 2.34 40.27
N ASP A 321 20.81 2.24 39.30
CA ASP A 321 21.15 2.28 37.88
C ASP A 321 21.84 3.60 37.53
N VAL A 322 21.31 4.74 37.98
CA VAL A 322 21.90 6.05 37.68
C VAL A 322 23.31 6.20 38.26
N GLN A 323 23.61 5.61 39.43
CA GLN A 323 24.97 5.61 39.98
C GLN A 323 25.95 4.88 39.07
N SER A 324 25.53 3.78 38.44
CA SER A 324 26.38 3.02 37.52
C SER A 324 26.66 3.75 36.20
N LEU A 325 25.83 4.74 35.85
CA LEU A 325 25.92 5.54 34.63
C LEU A 325 26.50 6.95 34.88
N TYR A 326 27.05 7.18 36.07
CA TYR A 326 27.54 8.49 36.48
C TYR A 326 28.61 9.01 35.51
N ASN A 327 28.46 10.28 35.10
CA ASN A 327 29.34 10.98 34.16
C ASN A 327 29.33 10.44 32.70
N THR A 328 28.34 9.63 32.33
CA THR A 328 28.10 9.25 30.93
C THR A 328 27.14 10.24 30.26
N LYS A 329 27.50 10.74 29.08
CA LYS A 329 26.66 11.67 28.30
C LYS A 329 26.01 10.92 27.14
N TYR A 330 24.68 10.92 27.11
CA TYR A 330 23.88 10.31 26.05
C TYR A 330 23.34 11.35 25.08
N THR A 331 23.41 11.06 23.77
CA THR A 331 22.85 11.94 22.73
C THR A 331 21.60 11.30 22.16
N ILE A 332 20.45 11.72 22.68
CA ILE A 332 19.13 11.15 22.33
C ILE A 332 18.50 11.83 21.10
N LEU A 333 18.92 13.06 20.77
CA LEU A 333 18.38 13.78 19.63
C LEU A 333 19.47 14.62 18.97
N THR A 334 19.53 14.58 17.64
CA THR A 334 20.33 15.49 16.83
C THR A 334 19.49 16.10 15.72
N ALA A 335 19.81 17.33 15.32
CA ALA A 335 19.16 18.04 14.22
C ALA A 335 20.18 18.87 13.44
N ASP A 336 20.34 18.60 12.14
CA ASP A 336 21.37 19.23 11.30
C ASP A 336 21.14 20.74 11.11
N HIS A 337 19.87 21.18 11.12
CA HIS A 337 19.51 22.60 11.09
C HIS A 337 19.21 23.18 12.49
N GLY A 338 19.62 22.49 13.55
CA GLY A 338 19.57 22.96 14.93
C GLY A 338 18.34 22.51 15.74
N VAL A 339 18.50 22.61 17.05
CA VAL A 339 17.46 22.31 18.05
C VAL A 339 16.95 23.62 18.64
N ASN A 340 15.65 23.86 18.54
CA ASN A 340 14.96 25.04 19.05
C ASN A 340 14.06 24.65 20.24
N GLY A 341 14.36 25.19 21.42
CA GLY A 341 13.63 24.88 22.66
C GLY A 341 14.24 23.72 23.45
N GLN A 342 13.46 23.16 24.39
CA GLN A 342 13.90 22.06 25.26
C GLN A 342 12.70 21.21 25.71
N PHE A 343 12.97 19.97 26.12
CA PHE A 343 12.00 19.18 26.88
C PHE A 343 11.73 19.84 28.23
N THR A 344 10.53 19.63 28.77
CA THR A 344 10.11 20.22 30.05
C THR A 344 10.78 19.54 31.23
N ASP A 345 10.91 18.21 31.18
CA ASP A 345 11.47 17.41 32.27
C ASP A 345 12.00 16.05 31.76
N VAL A 346 12.77 15.38 32.60
CA VAL A 346 13.29 14.02 32.40
C VAL A 346 12.90 13.13 33.57
N ASN A 347 12.52 11.89 33.28
CA ASN A 347 12.07 10.93 34.27
C ASN A 347 12.88 9.63 34.12
N PRO A 348 13.54 9.15 35.19
CA PRO A 348 13.58 9.74 36.52
C PRO A 348 14.52 10.95 36.62
N ASN A 349 14.18 11.91 37.48
CA ASN A 349 14.92 13.17 37.67
C ASN A 349 15.98 13.11 38.79
N TYR A 350 16.50 11.93 39.14
CA TYR A 350 17.32 11.78 40.33
C TYR A 350 18.65 12.58 40.28
N LEU A 351 19.19 12.87 39.09
CA LEU A 351 20.55 13.43 38.90
C LEU A 351 20.76 14.25 37.59
N PHE A 352 19.72 14.84 36.98
CA PHE A 352 19.83 15.64 35.75
C PHE A 352 19.66 17.15 35.97
#